data_AF-A0A9P5QKS6-F1
#
_entry.id   AF-A0A9P5QKS6-F1
#
_cell.length_a   1.000
_cell.length_b   1.000
_cell.length_c   1.000
_cell.angle_alpha   90.00
_cell.angle_beta   90.00
_cell.angle_gamma   90.00
#
_symmetry.space_group_name_H-M   'P 1'
#
loop_
_entity.id
_entity.type
_entity.pdbx_description
1 polymer ?
#
loop_
_entity_poly.entity_id
_entity_poly.type
_entity_poly.pdbx_seq_one_letter_code
_entity_poly.pdbx_strand_id
1 'polypeptide(L)'
;PLFPVFNSDGMVFGSIQGLQIEKNGAIAENSRIGGPGGINATECKVFANPVVSISKLADLVDLQTFEGCWEWQQELFLCINVVILQAEKMCNDNGWDRKVAATALVIVYFETKLEKEKETWELIVDKAKGWLEGEIGQDQTEAVLNKAIGLLQ
;
A
#
# COMPACT_ATOMS: atom_id res chain seq x y z
N PRO A 1 7.03 35.22 8.31
CA PRO A 1 7.58 34.96 6.96
C PRO A 1 6.83 33.80 6.30
N LEU A 2 5.74 34.13 5.60
CA LEU A 2 5.03 33.22 4.71
C LEU A 2 5.67 33.31 3.32
N PHE A 3 6.00 32.17 2.73
CA PHE A 3 6.21 32.08 1.29
C PHE A 3 4.94 31.53 0.64
N PRO A 4 4.45 32.12 -0.47
CA PRO A 4 3.33 31.58 -1.22
C PRO A 4 3.80 30.44 -2.13
N VAL A 5 3.01 29.37 -2.19
CA VAL A 5 3.06 28.38 -3.28
C VAL A 5 2.13 28.88 -4.37
N PHE A 6 2.70 29.23 -5.53
CA PHE A 6 1.95 29.45 -6.76
C PHE A 6 1.89 28.13 -7.54
N ASN A 7 0.70 27.74 -7.98
CA ASN A 7 0.53 26.83 -9.11
C ASN A 7 -0.55 27.40 -10.06
N SER A 8 -0.31 27.19 -11.35
CA SER A 8 -0.88 27.96 -12.47
C SER A 8 -2.11 27.36 -13.13
N ASP A 9 -2.91 26.55 -12.44
CA ASP A 9 -4.13 25.99 -13.02
C ASP A 9 -5.27 26.04 -12.00
N GLY A 10 -6.13 27.05 -12.15
CA GLY A 10 -7.21 27.33 -11.23
C GLY A 10 -8.28 26.24 -11.22
N MET A 11 -8.62 25.76 -10.03
CA MET A 11 -10.00 25.51 -9.62
C MET A 11 -10.12 25.46 -8.09
N VAL A 12 -11.17 26.11 -7.59
CA VAL A 12 -11.55 26.17 -6.17
C VAL A 12 -12.52 25.03 -5.86
N PHE A 13 -12.19 24.21 -4.86
CA PHE A 13 -13.18 23.47 -4.06
C PHE A 13 -12.74 23.66 -2.60
N GLY A 14 -13.46 24.40 -1.77
CA GLY A 14 -14.84 24.09 -1.38
C GLY A 14 -14.77 23.43 -0.01
N SER A 15 -14.95 24.23 1.03
CA SER A 15 -14.97 23.83 2.44
C SER A 15 -15.96 22.68 2.64
N ILE A 16 -15.57 21.59 3.31
CA ILE A 16 -16.54 20.61 3.84
C ILE A 16 -16.45 20.62 5.36
N GLN A 17 -17.40 21.33 5.97
CA GLN A 17 -17.85 21.11 7.34
C GLN A 17 -18.83 19.94 7.38
N GLY A 18 -18.70 19.10 8.42
CA GLY A 18 -19.82 18.43 9.09
C GLY A 18 -20.56 17.33 8.32
N LEU A 19 -20.29 16.07 8.66
CA LEU A 19 -21.18 14.95 8.37
C LEU A 19 -21.70 14.33 9.67
N GLN A 20 -22.99 14.60 9.90
CA GLN A 20 -23.89 14.02 10.87
C GLN A 20 -24.14 12.54 10.53
N ILE A 21 -24.02 11.64 11.50
CA ILE A 21 -24.40 10.23 11.36
C ILE A 21 -25.84 10.07 11.87
N GLU A 22 -26.78 9.79 10.96
CA GLU A 22 -28.15 9.42 11.31
C GLU A 22 -28.31 7.89 11.46
N LYS A 23 -29.08 7.52 12.49
CA LYS A 23 -29.47 6.15 12.88
C LYS A 23 -30.70 5.68 12.10
N ASN A 24 -31.04 4.39 12.29
CA ASN A 24 -32.31 3.64 12.05
C ASN A 24 -32.20 2.64 10.88
N GLY A 25 -32.61 1.38 10.95
CA GLY A 25 -33.30 0.58 11.98
C GLY A 25 -33.48 -0.88 11.48
N ALA A 26 -33.74 -1.82 12.39
CA ALA A 26 -34.23 -3.18 12.11
C ALA A 26 -35.70 -3.11 11.60
N ILE A 27 -36.35 -4.10 10.94
CA ILE A 27 -36.74 -5.45 11.40
C ILE A 27 -37.37 -6.31 10.25
N ALA A 28 -37.06 -7.62 10.27
CA ALA A 28 -37.88 -8.86 10.11
C ALA A 28 -38.72 -9.28 8.86
N GLU A 29 -38.42 -10.52 8.42
CA GLU A 29 -39.25 -11.71 8.04
C GLU A 29 -40.40 -11.70 6.99
N ASN A 30 -40.39 -12.65 6.02
CA ASN A 30 -41.30 -13.82 5.92
C ASN A 30 -41.04 -14.71 4.66
N SER A 31 -41.47 -15.97 4.73
CA SER A 31 -41.25 -17.16 3.91
C SER A 31 -42.41 -17.49 2.91
N ARG A 32 -42.10 -18.00 1.70
CA ARG A 32 -42.65 -19.23 1.02
C ARG A 32 -42.60 -19.23 -0.53
N ILE A 33 -41.90 -20.24 -1.06
CA ILE A 33 -42.22 -21.23 -2.13
C ILE A 33 -42.72 -20.78 -3.53
N GLY A 34 -41.94 -21.15 -4.57
CA GLY A 34 -42.47 -21.77 -5.81
C GLY A 34 -41.95 -21.22 -7.15
N GLY A 35 -41.19 -22.03 -7.90
CA GLY A 35 -40.98 -21.86 -9.37
C GLY A 35 -39.66 -22.46 -9.90
N PRO A 36 -39.69 -23.41 -10.86
CA PRO A 36 -38.49 -23.95 -11.49
C PRO A 36 -38.19 -23.22 -12.81
N GLY A 37 -36.94 -22.79 -12.99
CA GLY A 37 -36.41 -22.42 -14.31
C GLY A 37 -35.71 -21.07 -14.35
N GLY A 38 -34.52 -21.06 -14.95
CA GLY A 38 -33.91 -19.86 -15.52
C GLY A 38 -32.71 -19.31 -14.76
N ILE A 39 -31.54 -19.63 -15.31
CA ILE A 39 -30.23 -18.96 -15.21
C ILE A 39 -30.26 -17.49 -14.75
N ASN A 40 -29.30 -17.08 -13.92
CA ASN A 40 -28.34 -15.99 -14.21
C ASN A 40 -27.38 -15.78 -13.02
N ALA A 41 -26.10 -15.62 -13.36
CA ALA A 41 -24.98 -15.46 -12.44
C ALA A 41 -25.15 -14.29 -11.48
N THR A 42 -25.02 -14.53 -10.17
CA THR A 42 -24.65 -13.48 -9.20
C THR A 42 -24.04 -14.16 -7.97
N GLU A 43 -22.78 -13.78 -7.70
CA GLU A 43 -22.09 -13.84 -6.40
C GLU A 43 -21.83 -15.22 -5.76
N CYS A 44 -20.68 -15.81 -6.11
CA CYS A 44 -19.94 -16.57 -5.12
C CYS A 44 -19.37 -15.56 -4.10
N LYS A 45 -20.10 -15.34 -3.01
CA LYS A 45 -19.59 -14.76 -1.77
C LYS A 45 -18.49 -15.69 -1.24
N VAL A 46 -17.26 -15.47 -1.68
CA VAL A 46 -16.11 -16.13 -1.07
C VAL A 46 -15.89 -15.43 0.27
N PHE A 47 -16.45 -16.02 1.32
CA PHE A 47 -16.05 -15.75 2.69
C PHE A 47 -14.56 -16.12 2.78
N ALA A 48 -13.70 -15.11 2.71
CA ALA A 48 -12.28 -15.26 2.89
C ALA A 48 -12.03 -15.77 4.33
N ASN A 49 -11.71 -17.05 4.44
CA ASN A 49 -11.01 -17.59 5.60
C ASN A 49 -9.58 -17.02 5.62
N PRO A 50 -9.01 -16.73 6.80
CA PRO A 50 -7.75 -16.01 6.91
C PRO A 50 -6.56 -16.91 6.57
N VAL A 51 -6.17 -16.93 5.29
CA VAL A 51 -4.87 -17.45 4.83
C VAL A 51 -3.86 -16.31 4.97
N VAL A 52 -3.37 -16.12 6.20
CA VAL A 52 -2.57 -14.95 6.62
C VAL A 52 -1.14 -14.91 6.04
N SER A 53 -0.76 -15.91 5.23
CA SER A 53 0.60 -16.00 4.65
C SER A 53 0.64 -15.61 3.17
N ILE A 54 -0.37 -15.95 2.36
CA ILE A 54 -0.50 -15.46 0.97
C ILE A 54 -0.97 -14.00 0.94
N SER A 55 -1.72 -13.58 1.97
CA SER A 55 -2.29 -12.23 2.02
C SER A 55 -1.22 -11.15 1.92
N LYS A 56 -0.11 -11.23 2.69
CA LYS A 56 0.87 -10.14 2.71
C LYS A 56 1.64 -9.95 1.42
N LEU A 57 2.07 -11.04 0.78
CA LEU A 57 2.74 -10.97 -0.51
C LEU A 57 1.79 -10.37 -1.55
N ALA A 58 0.56 -10.91 -1.65
CA ALA A 58 -0.45 -10.42 -2.57
C ALA A 58 -0.80 -8.94 -2.31
N ASP A 59 -1.01 -8.55 -1.05
CA ASP A 59 -1.31 -7.18 -0.63
C ASP A 59 -0.17 -6.23 -1.05
N LEU A 60 1.09 -6.62 -0.87
CA LEU A 60 2.24 -5.80 -1.29
C LEU A 60 2.36 -5.69 -2.81
N VAL A 61 2.05 -6.75 -3.54
CA VAL A 61 2.05 -6.74 -5.01
C VAL A 61 0.91 -5.87 -5.54
N ASP A 62 -0.28 -5.95 -4.95
CA ASP A 62 -1.45 -5.14 -5.32
C ASP A 62 -1.24 -3.65 -5.02
N LEU A 63 -0.47 -3.34 -3.96
CA LEU A 63 -0.08 -1.97 -3.64
C LEU A 63 1.02 -1.41 -4.55
N GLN A 64 1.68 -2.25 -5.37
CA GLN A 64 2.73 -1.77 -6.28
C GLN A 64 2.09 -0.96 -7.42
N THR A 65 2.65 0.22 -7.69
CA THR A 65 2.21 1.02 -8.84
C THR A 65 2.67 0.39 -10.16
N PHE A 66 2.09 0.85 -11.27
CA PHE A 66 2.56 0.46 -12.60
C PHE A 66 4.05 0.78 -12.84
N GLU A 67 4.60 1.78 -12.17
CA GLU A 67 6.01 2.16 -12.28
C GLU A 67 6.94 1.21 -11.51
N GLY A 68 6.40 0.42 -10.57
CA GLY A 68 7.16 -0.52 -9.76
C GLY A 68 7.50 -0.01 -8.35
N CYS A 69 6.93 1.11 -7.93
CA CYS A 69 7.19 1.72 -6.62
C CYS A 69 5.97 1.63 -5.69
N TRP A 70 6.16 2.02 -4.43
CA TRP A 70 5.11 2.08 -3.42
C TRP A 70 4.91 3.50 -2.90
N GLU A 71 3.64 3.86 -2.70
CA GLU A 71 3.26 5.15 -2.14
C GLU A 71 3.35 5.17 -0.61
N TRP A 72 3.55 6.36 -0.04
CA TRP A 72 3.62 6.54 1.41
C TRP A 72 2.23 6.45 2.05
N GLN A 73 1.76 5.23 2.28
CA GLN A 73 0.40 4.94 2.73
C GLN A 73 0.41 4.11 4.01
N GLN A 74 -0.59 4.31 4.87
CA GLN A 74 -0.66 3.63 6.17
C GLN A 74 -0.80 2.11 6.01
N GLU A 75 -1.52 1.68 5.00
CA GLU A 75 -1.76 0.29 4.62
C GLU A 75 -0.44 -0.45 4.34
N LEU A 76 0.50 0.22 3.67
CA LEU A 76 1.83 -0.30 3.41
C LEU A 76 2.58 -0.60 4.72
N PHE A 77 2.64 0.39 5.61
CA PHE A 77 3.35 0.29 6.88
C PHE A 77 2.73 -0.76 7.81
N LEU A 78 1.40 -0.90 7.79
CA LEU A 78 0.69 -1.96 8.50
C LEU A 78 1.04 -3.35 7.94
N CYS A 79 1.17 -3.49 6.63
CA CYS A 79 1.53 -4.77 6.01
C CYS A 79 2.93 -5.26 6.42
N ILE A 80 3.92 -4.35 6.36
CA ILE A 80 5.34 -4.63 6.68
C ILE A 80 5.67 -4.51 8.17
N ASN A 81 4.70 -4.14 9.02
CA ASN A 81 4.86 -3.92 10.47
C ASN A 81 5.93 -2.86 10.83
N VAL A 82 6.04 -1.78 10.04
CA VAL A 82 6.97 -0.66 10.33
C VAL A 82 6.20 0.50 10.94
N VAL A 83 6.75 1.11 11.99
CA VAL A 83 6.17 2.31 12.59
C VAL A 83 6.46 3.51 11.68
N ILE A 84 5.40 4.20 11.23
CA ILE A 84 5.50 5.36 10.31
C ILE A 84 6.52 6.39 10.80
N LEU A 85 6.53 6.70 12.10
CA LEU A 85 7.48 7.67 12.69
C LEU A 85 8.96 7.27 12.49
N GLN A 86 9.28 5.97 12.51
CA GLN A 86 10.65 5.51 12.27
C GLN A 86 11.04 5.66 10.80
N ALA A 87 10.10 5.37 9.90
CA ALA A 87 10.27 5.60 8.47
C ALA A 87 10.41 7.11 8.17
N GLU A 88 9.60 7.97 8.79
CA GLU A 88 9.69 9.43 8.62
C GLU A 88 11.04 9.96 9.12
N LYS A 89 11.54 9.45 10.26
CA LYS A 89 12.86 9.79 10.76
C LYS A 89 13.95 9.42 9.75
N MET A 90 13.86 8.23 9.15
CA MET A 90 14.80 7.78 8.12
C MET A 90 14.79 8.67 6.88
N CYS A 91 13.61 9.14 6.44
CA CYS A 91 13.49 10.11 5.35
C CYS A 91 14.18 11.43 5.72
N ASN A 92 13.84 12.00 6.88
CA ASN A 92 14.33 13.31 7.31
C ASN A 92 15.85 13.32 7.57
N ASP A 93 16.38 12.27 8.18
CA ASP A 93 17.81 12.17 8.51
C ASP A 93 18.70 12.11 7.25
N ASN A 94 18.16 11.61 6.12
CA ASN A 94 18.92 11.39 4.89
C ASN A 94 18.46 12.28 3.72
N GLY A 95 17.41 13.09 3.90
CA GLY A 95 16.85 13.94 2.84
C GLY A 95 16.21 13.17 1.69
N TRP A 96 15.74 11.95 1.92
CA TRP A 96 15.11 11.12 0.90
C TRP A 96 13.62 11.43 0.73
N ASP A 97 13.12 11.25 -0.49
CA ASP A 97 11.68 11.26 -0.73
C ASP A 97 11.01 10.11 0.04
N ARG A 98 9.82 10.38 0.55
CA ARG A 98 8.94 9.38 1.14
C ARG A 98 8.71 8.21 0.19
N LYS A 99 8.50 8.46 -1.10
CA LYS A 99 8.25 7.40 -2.09
C LYS A 99 9.47 6.48 -2.27
N VAL A 100 10.67 7.06 -2.24
CA VAL A 100 11.96 6.33 -2.25
C VAL A 100 12.10 5.46 -0.99
N ALA A 101 11.88 6.04 0.19
CA ALA A 101 11.99 5.33 1.45
C ALA A 101 10.94 4.22 1.60
N ALA A 102 9.69 4.46 1.20
CA ALA A 102 8.63 3.46 1.18
C ALA A 102 9.01 2.27 0.28
N THR A 103 9.48 2.55 -0.93
CA THR A 103 9.90 1.53 -1.89
C THR A 103 11.08 0.71 -1.35
N ALA A 104 12.09 1.36 -0.76
CA ALA A 104 13.22 0.68 -0.16
C ALA A 104 12.82 -0.23 1.01
N LEU A 105 11.91 0.23 1.88
CA LEU A 105 11.40 -0.58 3.00
C LEU A 105 10.71 -1.86 2.50
N VAL A 106 9.91 -1.75 1.44
CA VAL A 106 9.21 -2.90 0.88
C VAL A 106 10.17 -3.89 0.22
N ILE A 107 11.13 -3.40 -0.57
CA ILE A 107 12.17 -4.25 -1.18
C ILE A 107 12.88 -5.08 -0.11
N VAL A 108 13.34 -4.43 0.96
CA VAL A 108 14.04 -5.12 2.05
C VAL A 108 13.11 -6.08 2.77
N TYR A 109 11.82 -5.76 2.92
CA TYR A 109 10.85 -6.67 3.51
C TYR A 109 10.71 -7.96 2.69
N PHE A 110 10.63 -7.86 1.36
CA PHE A 110 10.62 -9.02 0.46
C PHE A 110 11.88 -9.87 0.63
N GLU A 111 13.04 -9.25 0.60
CA GLU A 111 14.33 -9.95 0.69
C GLU A 111 14.54 -10.63 2.06
N THR A 112 14.07 -10.03 3.14
CA THR A 112 14.34 -10.52 4.51
C THR A 112 13.25 -11.43 5.06
N LYS A 113 11.97 -11.15 4.80
CA LYS A 113 10.84 -11.87 5.40
C LYS A 113 10.18 -12.85 4.43
N LEU A 114 10.29 -12.62 3.13
CA LEU A 114 9.65 -13.45 2.09
C LEU A 114 10.63 -14.25 1.25
N GLU A 115 11.88 -14.45 1.70
CA GLU A 115 12.93 -15.20 0.98
C GLU A 115 12.46 -16.55 0.41
N LYS A 116 11.58 -17.25 1.13
CA LYS A 116 11.02 -18.56 0.71
C LYS A 116 10.16 -18.51 -0.56
N GLU A 117 9.62 -17.34 -0.89
CA GLU A 117 8.74 -17.11 -2.04
C GLU A 117 9.43 -16.26 -3.12
N LYS A 118 10.76 -16.26 -3.15
CA LYS A 118 11.57 -15.45 -4.06
C LYS A 118 11.16 -15.56 -5.53
N GLU A 119 10.91 -16.77 -6.01
CA GLU A 119 10.47 -16.99 -7.40
C GLU A 119 9.17 -16.23 -7.73
N THR A 120 8.34 -15.93 -6.74
CA THR A 120 7.08 -15.19 -6.92
C THR A 120 7.30 -13.68 -6.97
N TRP A 121 8.20 -13.13 -6.14
CA TRP A 121 8.36 -11.68 -6.01
C TRP A 121 9.62 -11.10 -6.65
N GLU A 122 10.56 -11.93 -7.14
CA GLU A 122 11.83 -11.44 -7.67
C GLU A 122 11.65 -10.41 -8.78
N LEU A 123 10.72 -10.63 -9.72
CA LEU A 123 10.45 -9.69 -10.80
C LEU A 123 9.80 -8.39 -10.31
N ILE A 124 9.01 -8.46 -9.23
CA ILE A 124 8.38 -7.30 -8.60
C ILE A 124 9.45 -6.43 -7.93
N VAL A 125 10.38 -7.05 -7.22
CA VAL A 125 11.50 -6.37 -6.55
C VAL A 125 12.51 -5.83 -7.55
N ASP A 126 12.87 -6.59 -8.59
CA ASP A 126 13.83 -6.15 -9.61
C ASP A 126 13.31 -4.90 -10.35
N LYS A 127 12.02 -4.86 -10.65
CA LYS A 127 11.37 -3.66 -11.20
C LYS A 127 11.46 -2.47 -10.23
N ALA A 128 11.19 -2.70 -8.96
CA ALA A 128 11.26 -1.65 -7.94
C ALA A 128 12.68 -1.12 -7.73
N LYS A 129 13.69 -1.99 -7.77
CA LYS A 129 15.09 -1.61 -7.73
C LYS A 129 15.47 -0.77 -8.95
N GLY A 130 15.06 -1.18 -10.15
CA GLY A 130 15.27 -0.39 -11.36
C GLY A 130 14.63 0.99 -11.29
N TRP A 131 13.44 1.12 -10.69
CA TRP A 131 12.83 2.41 -10.41
C TRP A 131 13.66 3.25 -9.41
N LEU A 132 14.10 2.63 -8.30
CA LEU A 132 14.89 3.32 -7.26
C LEU A 132 16.23 3.85 -7.80
N GLU A 133 16.92 3.02 -8.60
CA GLU A 133 18.17 3.40 -9.27
C GLU A 133 17.96 4.55 -10.26
N GLY A 134 16.81 4.59 -10.93
CA GLY A 134 16.42 5.68 -11.82
C GLY A 134 16.16 7.01 -11.09
N GLU A 135 15.60 6.95 -9.88
CA GLU A 135 15.23 8.15 -9.11
C GLU A 135 16.40 8.77 -8.34
N ILE A 136 17.20 7.96 -7.65
CA ILE A 136 18.26 8.44 -6.74
C ILE A 136 19.68 8.02 -7.15
N GLY A 137 19.82 7.20 -8.18
CA GLY A 137 21.10 6.62 -8.61
C GLY A 137 21.49 5.37 -7.82
N GLN A 138 22.41 4.60 -8.39
CA GLN A 138 22.85 3.31 -7.84
C GLN A 138 23.53 3.44 -6.46
N ASP A 139 24.41 4.43 -6.28
CA ASP A 139 25.13 4.63 -5.01
C ASP A 139 24.18 4.96 -3.84
N GLN A 140 23.14 5.75 -4.10
CA GLN A 140 22.14 6.09 -3.08
C GLN A 140 21.16 4.94 -2.84
N THR A 141 20.86 4.14 -3.88
CA THR A 141 20.02 2.95 -3.80
C THR A 141 20.56 1.96 -2.77
N GLU A 142 21.85 1.65 -2.83
CA GLU A 142 22.47 0.76 -1.84
C GLU A 142 22.43 1.37 -0.43
N ALA A 143 22.63 2.68 -0.29
CA ALA A 143 22.60 3.37 1.00
C ALA A 143 21.20 3.31 1.65
N VAL A 144 20.13 3.55 0.88
CA VAL A 144 18.75 3.51 1.40
C VAL A 144 18.32 2.09 1.76
N LEU A 145 18.69 1.09 0.95
CA LEU A 145 18.38 -0.32 1.26
C LEU A 145 19.09 -0.77 2.54
N ASN A 146 20.38 -0.44 2.71
CA ASN A 146 21.11 -0.75 3.95
C ASN A 146 20.46 -0.09 5.18
N LYS A 147 19.95 1.14 5.04
CA LYS A 147 19.26 1.82 6.14
C LYS A 147 17.92 1.16 6.45
N ALA A 148 17.17 0.75 5.43
CA ALA A 148 15.89 0.05 5.57
C ALA A 148 16.06 -1.31 6.26
N ILE A 149 17.15 -2.05 6.01
CA ILE A 149 17.47 -3.30 6.75
C ILE A 149 17.51 -3.07 8.25
N GLY A 150 18.13 -1.97 8.71
CA GLY A 150 18.22 -1.64 10.13
C GLY A 150 16.86 -1.37 10.81
N LEU A 151 15.80 -1.10 10.05
CA LEU A 151 14.46 -0.85 10.57
C LEU A 151 13.57 -2.11 10.59
N LEU A 152 13.96 -3.16 9.87
CA LEU A 152 13.19 -4.40 9.69
C LEU A 152 13.75 -5.61 10.45
N GLN A 153 14.77 -5.37 11.30
CA GLN A 153 15.41 -6.39 12.15
C GLN A 153 14.50 -6.84 13.30
#